data_AF-A0A3M1CRA6-F1
#
_entry.id   AF-A0A3M1CRA6-F1
#
_cell.length_a   1.000
_cell.length_b   1.000
_cell.length_c   1.000
_cell.angle_alpha   90.00
_cell.angle_beta   90.00
_cell.angle_gamma   90.00
#
_symmetry.space_group_name_H-M   'P 1'
#
loop_
_entity.id
_entity.type
_entity.pdbx_description
1 polymer ?
#
loop_
_entity_poly.entity_id
_entity_poly.type
_entity_poly.pdbx_seq_one_letter_code
_entity_poly.pdbx_strand_id
1 'polypeptide(L)'
;MQGDWAIQLGDEERRQLMLLELALQDPPATEQELAEAGLSAEERTMVGLLASARARSPEDPKVQEVEGAVANLRDATLRITDRDLIFSAGPVRRHATYAVERVDGAVVTIQSTDDDGTRDTTILTMEGPDVLLLQDAANPGRTQRFVRRR
;
A
#
# COMPACT_ATOMS: atom_id res chain seq x y z
N MET A 1 -14.29 13.56 4.58
CA MET A 1 -12.93 13.31 4.10
C MET A 1 -11.92 13.11 5.24
N GLN A 2 -11.97 13.91 6.31
CA GLN A 2 -11.10 13.72 7.47
C GLN A 2 -11.26 12.33 8.11
N GLY A 3 -10.18 11.82 8.68
CA GLY A 3 -10.12 10.54 9.38
C GLY A 3 -8.89 9.72 9.01
N ASP A 4 -8.80 8.54 9.61
CA ASP A 4 -7.79 7.53 9.32
C ASP A 4 -8.34 6.54 8.29
N TRP A 5 -7.52 6.22 7.30
CA TRP A 5 -7.85 5.36 6.18
C TRP A 5 -6.77 4.30 6.01
N ALA A 6 -7.15 3.08 5.66
CA ALA A 6 -6.26 1.98 5.33
C ALA A 6 -6.36 1.68 3.84
N ILE A 7 -5.25 1.35 3.19
CA ILE A 7 -5.26 0.96 1.79
C ILE A 7 -6.16 -0.28 1.62
N GLN A 8 -6.93 -0.31 0.55
CA GLN A 8 -7.66 -1.47 0.11
C GLN A 8 -7.02 -1.98 -1.18
N LEU A 9 -6.18 -3.01 -1.03
CA LEU A 9 -5.54 -3.67 -2.16
C LEU A 9 -6.58 -4.42 -3.02
N GLY A 10 -6.37 -4.41 -4.33
CA GLY A 10 -7.14 -5.22 -5.28
C GLY A 10 -6.90 -6.73 -5.12
N ASP A 11 -7.66 -7.57 -5.81
CA ASP A 11 -7.51 -9.03 -5.72
C ASP A 11 -6.12 -9.52 -6.11
N GLU A 12 -5.57 -8.96 -7.20
CA GLU A 12 -4.23 -9.29 -7.68
C GLU A 12 -3.14 -8.84 -6.70
N GLU A 13 -3.21 -7.60 -6.20
CA GLU A 13 -2.26 -7.07 -5.23
C GLU A 13 -2.30 -7.85 -3.91
N ARG A 14 -3.50 -8.25 -3.45
CA ARG A 14 -3.66 -9.12 -2.28
C ARG A 14 -3.05 -10.49 -2.52
N ARG A 15 -3.23 -11.07 -3.71
CA ARG A 15 -2.62 -12.35 -4.07
C ARG A 15 -1.09 -12.24 -4.08
N GLN A 16 -0.54 -11.20 -4.70
CA GLN A 16 0.90 -10.94 -4.71
C GLN A 16 1.45 -10.72 -3.29
N LEU A 17 0.79 -9.90 -2.47
CA LEU A 17 1.18 -9.68 -1.08
C LEU A 17 1.22 -11.00 -0.31
N MET A 18 0.17 -11.82 -0.42
CA MET A 18 0.10 -13.14 0.23
C MET A 18 1.25 -14.07 -0.21
N LEU A 19 1.59 -14.11 -1.50
CA LEU A 19 2.71 -14.91 -2.00
C LEU A 19 4.04 -14.45 -1.41
N LEU A 20 4.28 -13.13 -1.38
CA LEU A 20 5.50 -12.57 -0.82
C LEU A 20 5.57 -12.80 0.70
N GLU A 21 4.46 -12.66 1.42
CA GLU A 21 4.39 -12.95 2.85
C GLU A 21 4.73 -14.42 3.16
N LEU A 22 4.17 -15.38 2.41
CA LEU A 22 4.51 -16.80 2.55
C LEU A 22 6.01 -17.06 2.29
N ALA A 23 6.58 -16.36 1.31
CA ALA A 23 8.00 -16.51 0.97
C ALA A 23 8.93 -15.87 2.03
N LEU A 24 8.46 -14.83 2.71
CA LEU A 24 9.20 -14.07 3.72
C LEU A 24 8.90 -14.53 5.16
N GLN A 25 8.00 -15.48 5.37
CA GLN A 25 7.64 -16.03 6.68
C GLN A 25 8.84 -16.71 7.36
N ASP A 26 9.10 -16.41 8.64
CA ASP A 26 10.12 -17.04 9.48
C ASP A 26 9.49 -17.74 10.70
N PRO A 27 9.59 -19.09 10.84
CA PRO A 27 10.22 -20.05 9.92
C PRO A 27 9.51 -20.16 8.55
N PRO A 28 10.16 -20.68 7.50
CA PRO A 28 9.56 -20.83 6.18
C PRO A 28 8.22 -21.57 6.20
N ALA A 29 7.29 -21.15 5.33
CA ALA A 29 5.98 -21.77 5.20
C ALA A 29 6.09 -23.28 4.95
N THR A 30 5.29 -24.04 5.68
CA THR A 30 5.20 -25.49 5.59
C THR A 30 4.46 -25.93 4.32
N GLU A 31 4.67 -27.16 3.87
CA GLU A 31 3.94 -27.75 2.74
C GLU A 31 2.41 -27.70 2.93
N GLN A 32 1.94 -27.79 4.17
CA GLN A 32 0.51 -27.65 4.49
C GLN A 32 0.01 -26.23 4.27
N GLU A 33 0.72 -25.21 4.75
CA GLU A 33 0.37 -23.80 4.53
C GLU A 33 0.38 -23.44 3.03
N LEU A 34 1.36 -23.96 2.28
CA LEU A 34 1.44 -23.78 0.83
C LEU A 34 0.29 -24.47 0.07
N ALA A 35 -0.18 -25.62 0.56
CA ALA A 35 -1.32 -26.33 0.00
C ALA A 35 -2.65 -25.60 0.30
N GLU A 36 -2.81 -25.10 1.53
CA GLU A 36 -3.98 -24.33 1.97
C GLU A 36 -4.10 -22.98 1.25
N ALA A 37 -2.97 -22.36 0.91
CA ALA A 37 -2.93 -21.11 0.14
C ALA A 37 -3.41 -21.26 -1.33
N GLY A 38 -3.68 -22.48 -1.80
CA GLY A 38 -4.23 -22.73 -3.13
C GLY A 38 -3.29 -22.26 -4.24
N LEU A 39 -1.98 -22.44 -4.06
CA LEU A 39 -0.96 -21.96 -4.98
C LEU A 39 -0.88 -22.81 -6.26
N SER A 40 -0.74 -22.14 -7.40
CA SER A 40 -0.34 -22.75 -8.66
C SER A 40 1.08 -23.33 -8.56
N ALA A 41 1.47 -24.20 -9.50
CA ALA A 41 2.82 -24.78 -9.52
C ALA A 41 3.90 -23.70 -9.68
N GLU A 42 3.62 -22.66 -10.47
CA GLU A 42 4.51 -21.51 -10.67
C GLU A 42 4.63 -20.67 -9.40
N GLU A 43 3.51 -20.36 -8.76
CA GLU A 43 3.48 -19.60 -7.50
C GLU A 43 4.25 -20.32 -6.39
N ARG A 44 4.09 -21.65 -6.24
CA ARG A 44 4.88 -22.43 -5.27
C ARG A 44 6.37 -22.39 -5.55
N THR A 45 6.74 -22.47 -6.83
CA THR A 45 8.14 -22.40 -7.24
C THR A 45 8.72 -21.03 -6.88
N MET A 46 8.01 -19.95 -7.15
CA MET A 46 8.42 -18.59 -6.78
C MET A 46 8.57 -18.42 -5.27
N VAL A 47 7.59 -18.86 -4.49
CA VAL A 47 7.63 -18.80 -3.01
C VAL A 47 8.82 -19.58 -2.48
N GLY A 48 9.04 -20.80 -2.96
CA GLY A 48 10.19 -21.62 -2.56
C GLY A 48 11.54 -21.02 -2.94
N LEU A 49 11.65 -20.37 -4.11
CA LEU A 49 12.87 -19.69 -4.55
C LEU A 49 13.21 -18.49 -3.64
N LEU A 50 12.22 -17.64 -3.33
CA LEU A 50 12.42 -16.50 -2.43
C LEU A 50 12.73 -16.96 -0.99
N ALA A 51 11.99 -17.93 -0.46
CA ALA A 51 12.24 -18.49 0.87
C ALA A 51 13.66 -19.08 0.97
N SER A 52 14.10 -19.78 -0.07
CA SER A 52 15.46 -20.34 -0.14
C SER A 52 16.54 -19.25 -0.28
N ALA A 53 16.24 -18.14 -0.97
CA ALA A 53 17.17 -17.01 -1.07
C ALA A 53 17.32 -16.32 0.30
N ARG A 54 16.20 -16.03 0.97
CA ARG A 54 16.19 -15.45 2.33
C ARG A 54 16.93 -16.34 3.33
N ALA A 55 16.66 -17.65 3.34
CA ALA A 55 17.30 -18.58 4.26
C ALA A 55 18.83 -18.66 4.09
N ARG A 56 19.33 -18.41 2.88
CA ARG A 56 20.77 -18.40 2.59
C ARG A 56 21.43 -17.07 2.94
N SER A 57 20.75 -15.96 2.66
CA SER A 57 21.26 -14.60 2.83
C SER A 57 20.14 -13.67 3.29
N PRO A 58 19.79 -13.65 4.59
CA PRO A 58 18.73 -12.78 5.11
C PRO A 58 19.09 -11.30 5.02
N GLU A 59 20.38 -10.97 5.04
CA GLU A 59 20.88 -9.60 4.87
C GLU A 59 21.08 -9.20 3.40
N ASP A 60 20.61 -10.01 2.44
CA ASP A 60 20.67 -9.63 1.03
C ASP A 60 19.84 -8.36 0.80
N PRO A 61 20.40 -7.30 0.19
CA PRO A 61 19.68 -6.06 -0.06
C PRO A 61 18.36 -6.25 -0.80
N LYS A 62 18.26 -7.24 -1.69
CA LYS A 62 17.03 -7.54 -2.43
C LYS A 62 15.96 -8.15 -1.53
N VAL A 63 16.36 -9.01 -0.59
CA VAL A 63 15.44 -9.59 0.40
C VAL A 63 14.87 -8.47 1.28
N GLN A 64 15.72 -7.58 1.77
CA GLN A 64 15.30 -6.41 2.55
C GLN A 64 14.39 -5.46 1.75
N GLU A 65 14.67 -5.28 0.45
CA GLU A 65 13.82 -4.50 -0.44
C GLU A 65 12.42 -5.12 -0.57
N VAL A 66 12.33 -6.44 -0.76
CA VAL A 66 11.04 -7.14 -0.84
C VAL A 66 10.29 -7.07 0.50
N GLU A 67 10.98 -7.28 1.64
CA GLU A 67 10.39 -7.13 2.97
C GLU A 67 9.83 -5.72 3.20
N GLY A 68 10.61 -4.69 2.82
CA GLY A 68 10.16 -3.31 2.85
C GLY A 68 8.94 -3.07 1.96
N ALA A 69 8.92 -3.60 0.74
CA ALA A 69 7.78 -3.49 -0.17
C ALA A 69 6.52 -4.17 0.39
N VAL A 70 6.65 -5.35 0.98
CA VAL A 70 5.56 -6.07 1.65
C VAL A 70 5.01 -5.27 2.82
N ALA A 71 5.88 -4.76 3.71
CA ALA A 71 5.47 -3.92 4.83
C ALA A 71 4.74 -2.65 4.35
N ASN A 72 5.22 -2.05 3.27
CA ASN A 72 4.61 -0.87 2.67
C ASN A 72 3.19 -1.17 2.15
N LEU A 73 3.00 -2.26 1.41
CA LEU A 73 1.70 -2.62 0.85
C LEU A 73 0.70 -3.06 1.91
N ARG A 74 1.16 -3.77 2.95
CA ARG A 74 0.33 -4.30 4.03
C ARG A 74 -0.24 -3.21 4.92
N ASP A 75 0.62 -2.27 5.33
CA ASP A 75 0.30 -1.31 6.39
C ASP A 75 0.11 0.12 5.87
N ALA A 76 -0.05 0.30 4.55
CA ALA A 76 -0.30 1.61 3.98
C ALA A 76 -1.59 2.21 4.55
N THR A 77 -1.43 3.38 5.15
CA THR A 77 -2.47 4.18 5.76
C THR A 77 -2.36 5.62 5.31
N LEU A 78 -3.51 6.27 5.24
CA LEU A 78 -3.63 7.68 4.96
C LEU A 78 -4.43 8.31 6.07
N ARG A 79 -3.87 9.32 6.74
CA ARG A 79 -4.60 10.14 7.70
C ARG A 79 -4.81 11.51 7.09
N ILE A 80 -6.06 11.94 7.05
CA ILE A 80 -6.47 13.26 6.56
C ILE A 80 -6.98 14.06 7.74
N THR A 81 -6.32 15.17 8.03
CA THR A 81 -6.73 16.13 9.07
C THR A 81 -7.34 17.37 8.41
N ASP A 82 -7.46 18.48 9.14
CA ASP A 82 -7.92 19.75 8.59
C ASP A 82 -6.92 20.41 7.65
N ARG A 83 -5.63 20.14 7.84
CA ARG A 83 -4.54 20.78 7.08
C ARG A 83 -3.51 19.82 6.52
N ASP A 84 -3.42 18.62 7.10
CA ASP A 84 -2.34 17.70 6.82
C ASP A 84 -2.86 16.39 6.23
N LEU A 85 -2.11 15.89 5.26
CA LEU A 85 -2.13 14.53 4.77
C LEU A 85 -0.90 13.80 5.30
N ILE A 86 -1.12 12.70 6.00
CA ILE A 86 -0.05 11.85 6.50
C ILE A 86 -0.23 10.48 5.86
N PHE A 87 0.69 10.13 4.96
CA PHE A 87 0.78 8.79 4.41
C PHE A 87 1.81 8.00 5.20
N SER A 88 1.49 6.76 5.58
CA SER A 88 2.41 5.87 6.29
C SER A 88 2.30 4.48 5.68
N ALA A 89 3.41 3.91 5.23
CA ALA A 89 3.49 2.58 4.63
C ALA A 89 4.80 1.94 5.11
N GLY A 90 4.71 0.88 5.91
CA GLY A 90 5.88 0.28 6.55
C GLY A 90 6.72 1.35 7.31
N PRO A 91 8.05 1.42 7.11
CA PRO A 91 8.90 2.43 7.73
C PRO A 91 8.79 3.82 7.07
N VAL A 92 8.13 3.92 5.90
CA VAL A 92 7.99 5.18 5.16
C VAL A 92 6.85 5.98 5.74
N ARG A 93 7.13 7.21 6.16
CA ARG A 93 6.13 8.20 6.55
C ARG A 93 6.35 9.46 5.75
N ARG A 94 5.30 9.92 5.07
CA ARG A 94 5.28 11.19 4.34
C ARG A 94 4.24 12.11 4.95
N HIS A 95 4.62 13.35 5.15
CA HIS A 95 3.75 14.41 5.62
C HIS A 95 3.64 15.47 4.52
N ALA A 96 2.43 15.95 4.30
CA ALA A 96 2.17 17.05 3.39
C ALA A 96 1.06 17.93 3.96
N THR A 97 1.23 19.24 3.81
CA THR A 97 0.13 20.19 4.02
C THR A 97 -0.70 20.27 2.75
N TYR A 98 -2.00 20.52 2.85
CA TYR A 98 -2.84 20.64 1.67
C TYR A 98 -3.83 21.79 1.74
N ALA A 99 -4.21 22.30 0.56
CA ALA A 99 -5.28 23.25 0.37
C ALA A 99 -6.33 22.66 -0.58
N VAL A 100 -7.61 22.87 -0.26
CA VAL A 100 -8.71 22.50 -1.14
C VAL A 100 -8.82 23.55 -2.24
N GLU A 101 -8.67 23.12 -3.48
CA GLU A 101 -8.79 24.00 -4.65
C GLU A 101 -10.22 24.01 -5.19
N ARG A 102 -10.85 22.84 -5.23
CA ARG A 102 -12.19 22.66 -5.81
C ARG A 102 -12.92 21.53 -5.13
N VAL A 103 -14.22 21.73 -4.93
CA VAL A 103 -15.16 20.71 -4.45
C VAL A 103 -16.29 20.60 -5.47
N ASP A 104 -16.51 19.40 -5.99
CA ASP A 104 -17.57 19.08 -6.94
C ASP A 104 -18.29 17.80 -6.47
N GLY A 105 -19.35 17.99 -5.68
CA GLY A 105 -20.07 16.89 -5.04
C GLY A 105 -19.17 16.01 -4.17
N ALA A 106 -18.93 14.78 -4.62
CA ALA A 106 -18.10 13.80 -3.92
C ALA A 106 -16.60 13.87 -4.29
N VAL A 107 -16.24 14.68 -5.28
CA VAL A 107 -14.87 14.84 -5.77
C VAL A 107 -14.27 16.12 -5.19
N VAL A 108 -13.07 16.01 -4.64
CA VAL A 108 -12.30 17.12 -4.05
C VAL A 108 -10.94 17.15 -4.73
N THR A 109 -10.61 18.28 -5.35
CA THR A 109 -9.25 18.54 -5.86
C THR A 109 -8.49 19.31 -4.81
N ILE A 110 -7.32 18.80 -4.44
CA ILE A 110 -6.42 19.44 -3.48
C ILE A 110 -5.05 19.67 -4.11
N GLN A 111 -4.37 20.70 -3.63
CA GLN A 111 -2.95 20.90 -3.85
C GLN A 111 -2.25 20.55 -2.53
N SER A 112 -1.36 19.55 -2.56
CA SER A 112 -0.51 19.20 -1.42
C SER A 112 0.90 19.74 -1.61
N THR A 113 1.55 20.12 -0.52
CA THR A 113 2.98 20.47 -0.45
C THR A 113 3.63 19.58 0.59
N ASP A 114 4.59 18.76 0.17
CA ASP A 114 5.35 17.88 1.06
C ASP A 114 6.45 18.65 1.83
N ASP A 115 7.13 17.95 2.75
CA ASP A 115 8.19 18.53 3.58
C ASP A 115 9.41 19.04 2.77
N ASP A 116 9.61 18.51 1.56
CA ASP A 116 10.67 18.93 0.64
C ASP A 116 10.25 20.13 -0.25
N GLY A 117 8.99 20.59 -0.10
CA GLY A 117 8.42 21.70 -0.86
C GLY A 117 7.90 21.32 -2.24
N THR A 118 7.87 20.02 -2.57
CA THR A 118 7.26 19.50 -3.80
C THR A 118 5.76 19.70 -3.73
N ARG A 119 5.18 20.15 -4.85
CA ARG A 119 3.75 20.42 -4.95
C ARG A 119 3.10 19.47 -5.94
N ASP A 120 2.08 18.78 -5.46
CA ASP A 120 1.32 17.82 -6.26
C ASP A 120 -0.17 18.12 -6.19
N THR A 121 -0.87 17.87 -7.29
CA THR A 121 -2.32 17.98 -7.34
C THR A 121 -2.90 16.59 -7.20
N THR A 122 -3.72 16.40 -6.16
CA THR A 122 -4.37 15.12 -5.87
C THR A 122 -5.88 15.27 -6.00
N ILE A 123 -6.51 14.29 -6.62
CA ILE A 123 -7.97 14.18 -6.72
C ILE A 123 -8.42 13.13 -5.71
N LEU A 124 -9.30 13.54 -4.80
CA LEU A 124 -9.90 12.70 -3.77
C LEU A 124 -11.38 12.50 -4.10
N THR A 125 -11.80 11.26 -4.29
CA THR A 125 -13.21 10.92 -4.56
C THR A 125 -13.78 10.08 -3.44
N MET A 126 -14.85 10.55 -2.81
CA MET A 126 -15.56 9.82 -1.75
C MET A 126 -16.60 8.87 -2.36
N GLU A 127 -16.42 7.56 -2.19
CA GLU A 127 -17.44 6.56 -2.55
C GLU A 127 -18.26 6.20 -1.31
N GLY A 128 -19.26 7.03 -1.00
CA GLY A 128 -20.01 6.92 0.25
C GLY A 128 -19.18 7.38 1.47
N PRO A 129 -19.52 6.95 2.70
CA PRO A 129 -18.88 7.45 3.92
C PRO A 129 -17.53 6.78 4.24
N ASP A 130 -17.34 5.55 3.76
CA ASP A 130 -16.29 4.64 4.23
C ASP A 130 -15.21 4.35 3.19
N VAL A 131 -15.34 4.84 1.95
CA VAL A 131 -14.36 4.63 0.88
C VAL A 131 -13.85 5.96 0.34
N LEU A 132 -12.54 6.04 0.17
CA LEU A 132 -11.83 7.14 -0.44
C LEU A 132 -10.99 6.61 -1.61
N LEU A 133 -11.13 7.22 -2.78
CA LEU A 133 -10.21 7.04 -3.90
C LEU A 133 -9.25 8.21 -3.94
N LEU A 134 -7.96 7.91 -4.03
CA LEU A 134 -6.90 8.89 -4.20
C LEU A 134 -6.28 8.69 -5.58
N GLN A 135 -6.24 9.76 -6.37
CA GLN A 135 -5.67 9.74 -7.71
C GLN A 135 -4.70 10.92 -7.86
N ASP A 136 -3.50 10.62 -8.35
CA ASP A 136 -2.54 11.64 -8.76
C ASP A 136 -3.02 12.29 -10.06
N ALA A 137 -3.16 13.62 -10.08
CA ALA A 137 -3.60 14.33 -11.30
C ALA A 137 -2.56 14.24 -12.43
N ALA A 138 -1.27 14.10 -12.11
CA ALA A 138 -0.21 13.91 -13.09
C ALA A 138 -0.19 12.46 -13.64
N ASN A 139 -0.69 11.49 -12.88
CA ASN A 139 -0.80 10.09 -13.29
C ASN A 139 -2.18 9.50 -12.99
N PRO A 140 -3.20 9.85 -13.80
CA PRO A 140 -4.58 9.46 -13.54
C PRO A 140 -4.82 7.93 -13.63
N GLY A 141 -3.90 7.19 -14.25
CA GLY A 141 -3.97 5.73 -14.35
C GLY A 141 -3.68 5.00 -13.04
N ARG A 142 -3.14 5.69 -12.02
CA ARG A 142 -2.90 5.11 -10.68
C ARG A 142 -3.90 5.68 -9.68
N THR A 143 -5.01 4.97 -9.51
CA THR A 143 -5.97 5.25 -8.44
C THR A 143 -5.73 4.28 -7.29
N GLN A 144 -5.50 4.81 -6.10
CA GLN A 144 -5.40 4.05 -4.87
C GLN A 144 -6.74 4.09 -4.13
N ARG A 145 -7.22 2.92 -3.72
CA ARG A 145 -8.44 2.81 -2.93
C ARG A 145 -8.08 2.70 -1.46
N PHE A 146 -8.80 3.44 -0.62
CA PHE A 146 -8.68 3.40 0.83
C PHE A 146 -10.05 3.20 1.48
N VAL A 147 -10.06 2.50 2.61
CA VAL A 147 -11.23 2.28 3.46
C VAL A 147 -11.04 2.92 4.82
N ARG A 148 -12.10 3.53 5.35
CA ARG A 148 -12.07 4.22 6.64
C ARG A 148 -11.77 3.22 7.77
N ARG A 149 -10.79 3.55 8.61
CA ARG A 149 -10.54 2.81 9.86
C ARG A 149 -11.60 3.25 10.89
N ARG A 150 -12.27 2.28 11.51
CA ARG A 150 -13.24 2.50 12.59
C ARG A 150 -12.56 2.49 13.95
#